data_AF-A0A7D5SX51-F1
#
_entry.id   AF-A0A7D5SX51-F1
#
_cell.length_a   1.000
_cell.length_b   1.000
_cell.length_c   1.000
_cell.angle_alpha   90.00
_cell.angle_beta   90.00
_cell.angle_gamma   90.00
#
_symmetry.space_group_name_H-M   'P 1'
#
loop_
_entity.id
_entity.type
_entity.pdbx_description
1 polymer ?
#
loop_
_entity_poly.entity_id
_entity_poly.type
_entity_poly.pdbx_seq_one_letter_code
_entity_poly.pdbx_strand_id
1 'polypeptide(L)' 'MENTFESKLKRLQEIVSHLDQSNITLDESIKLYEEGMELALELRKLLDEAELKIVQLNSKFKNSLKEDKSEDEEF' A
#
# COMPACT_ATOMS: atom_id res chain seq x y z
N MET A 1 2.36 15.93 -6.52
CA MET A 1 1.77 14.57 -6.68
C MET A 1 2.83 13.47 -6.66
N GLU A 2 4.09 13.78 -6.31
CA GLU A 2 5.25 12.88 -6.52
C GLU A 2 5.45 11.76 -5.48
N ASN A 3 4.49 11.52 -4.59
CA ASN A 3 4.66 10.57 -3.49
C ASN A 3 3.39 9.74 -3.21
N THR A 4 2.52 9.58 -4.20
CA THR A 4 1.32 8.74 -4.03
C THR A 4 1.66 7.26 -4.24
N PHE A 5 0.78 6.38 -3.79
CA PHE A 5 0.90 4.94 -4.05
C PHE A 5 0.99 4.66 -5.55
N GLU A 6 0.15 5.31 -6.35
CA GLU A 6 0.08 5.14 -7.80
C GLU A 6 1.35 5.61 -8.49
N SER A 7 1.95 6.73 -8.05
CA SER A 7 3.21 7.21 -8.63
C SER A 7 4.36 6.26 -8.33
N LYS A 8 4.45 5.75 -7.09
CA LYS A 8 5.47 4.77 -6.69
C LYS A 8 5.31 3.43 -7.40
N LEU A 9 4.07 2.95 -7.54
CA LEU A 9 3.76 1.72 -8.28
C LEU A 9 4.14 1.86 -9.76
N LYS A 10 3.83 3.01 -10.38
CA LYS A 10 4.23 3.29 -11.75
C LYS A 10 5.74 3.25 -11.91
N ARG A 11 6.50 3.87 -11.00
CA ARG A 11 7.96 3.82 -11.02
C ARG A 11 8.50 2.40 -10.90
N LEU A 12 7.94 1.60 -9.99
CA LEU A 12 8.33 0.20 -9.84
C LEU A 12 8.07 -0.61 -11.12
N GLN A 13 6.95 -0.38 -11.81
CA GLN A 13 6.66 -1.02 -13.10
C GLN A 13 7.66 -0.60 -14.19
N GLU A 14 8.04 0.68 -14.22
CA GLU A 14 9.08 1.16 -15.13
C GLU A 14 10.42 0.47 -14.85
N ILE A 15 10.83 0.34 -13.58
CA ILE A 15 12.06 -0.36 -13.18
C ILE A 15 12.06 -1.81 -13.69
N VAL A 16 10.98 -2.56 -13.45
CA VAL A 16 10.85 -3.94 -13.94
C VAL A 16 10.98 -3.99 -15.46
N SER A 17 10.30 -3.08 -16.17
CA SER A 17 10.39 -3.00 -17.63
C SER A 17 11.79 -2.67 -18.14
N HIS A 18 12.61 -1.92 -17.38
CA HIS A 18 13.99 -1.62 -17.76
C HIS A 18 14.93 -2.80 -17.45
N LEU A 19 14.71 -3.52 -16.35
CA LEU A 19 15.49 -4.71 -16.01
C LEU A 19 15.32 -5.84 -17.05
N ASP A 20 14.16 -5.91 -17.72
CA ASP A 20 13.89 -6.88 -18.78
C ASP A 20 14.56 -6.52 -20.13
N GLN A 21 15.19 -5.35 -20.26
CA GLN A 21 15.85 -4.93 -21.49
C GLN A 21 17.17 -5.64 -21.70
N SER A 22 17.41 -6.13 -22.92
CA SER A 22 18.60 -6.94 -23.26
C SER A 22 19.93 -6.17 -23.28
N ASN A 23 19.89 -4.84 -23.19
CA ASN A 23 21.03 -3.94 -23.30
C ASN A 23 21.37 -3.21 -21.99
N ILE A 24 20.77 -3.61 -20.86
CA ILE A 24 21.08 -3.03 -19.57
C ILE A 24 22.48 -3.44 -19.09
N THR A 25 23.24 -2.48 -18.55
CA THR A 25 24.55 -2.79 -17.96
C THR A 25 24.41 -3.39 -16.56
N LEU A 26 25.44 -4.09 -16.08
CA LEU A 26 25.43 -4.66 -14.72
C LEU A 26 25.26 -3.57 -13.65
N ASP A 27 25.97 -2.44 -13.77
CA ASP A 27 25.91 -1.34 -12.80
C ASP A 27 24.50 -0.72 -12.74
N GLU A 28 23.86 -0.54 -13.90
CA GLU A 28 22.47 -0.07 -13.97
C GLU A 28 21.49 -1.08 -13.38
N SER A 29 21.69 -2.37 -13.64
CA SER A 29 20.82 -3.44 -13.11
C SER A 29 20.85 -3.48 -11.59
N ILE A 30 22.01 -3.24 -10.97
CA ILE A 30 22.16 -3.20 -9.51
C ILE A 30 21.40 -2.00 -8.94
N LYS A 31 21.58 -0.80 -9.52
CA LYS A 31 20.90 0.42 -9.06
C LYS A 31 19.38 0.32 -9.17
N LEU A 32 18.89 -0.19 -10.31
CA LEU A 32 17.46 -0.39 -10.54
C LEU A 32 16.88 -1.43 -9.57
N TYR A 33 17.63 -2.49 -9.28
CA TYR A 33 17.22 -3.50 -8.31
C TYR A 33 17.11 -2.92 -6.89
N GLU A 34 18.10 -2.14 -6.45
CA GLU A 34 18.07 -1.45 -5.16
C GLU A 34 16.86 -0.50 -5.05
N GLU A 35 16.66 0.36 -6.05
CA GLU A 35 15.52 1.27 -6.10
C GLU A 35 14.17 0.50 -6.09
N GLY A 36 14.07 -0.57 -6.89
CA GLY A 36 12.88 -1.40 -6.96
C GLY A 36 12.55 -2.07 -5.62
N MET A 37 13.57 -2.51 -4.89
CA MET A 37 13.41 -3.10 -3.55
C MET A 37 12.91 -2.08 -2.53
N GLU A 38 13.47 -0.86 -2.53
CA GLU A 38 13.01 0.21 -1.64
C GLU A 38 11.55 0.59 -1.93
N LEU A 39 11.19 0.77 -3.20
CA LEU A 39 9.82 1.07 -3.60
C LEU A 39 8.84 -0.03 -3.20
N ALA A 40 9.22 -1.30 -3.37
CA ALA A 40 8.37 -2.43 -2.97
C ALA A 40 8.09 -2.44 -1.47
N LEU A 41 9.10 -2.13 -0.64
CA LEU A 41 8.94 -2.01 0.81
C LEU A 41 8.02 -0.86 1.20
N GLU A 42 8.16 0.30 0.55
CA GLU A 42 7.30 1.45 0.80
C GLU A 42 5.85 1.20 0.39
N LEU A 43 5.61 0.59 -0.77
CA LEU A 43 4.28 0.22 -1.25
C LEU A 43 3.61 -0.76 -0.28
N ARG A 44 4.36 -1.75 0.23
CA ARG A 44 3.85 -2.67 1.25
C ARG A 44 3.37 -1.91 2.50
N LYS A 45 4.19 -1.02 3.04
CA LYS A 45 3.82 -0.21 4.23
C LYS A 45 2.56 0.60 4.01
N LEU A 46 2.42 1.25 2.85
CA LEU A 46 1.23 2.03 2.51
C LEU A 46 -0.03 1.15 2.46
N LEU A 47 0.08 -0.07 1.94
CA LEU A 47 -1.04 -1.02 1.91
C LEU A 47 -1.41 -1.48 3.32
N ASP A 48 -0.43 -1.82 4.15
CA ASP A 48 -0.66 -2.27 5.52
C ASP A 48 -1.34 -1.15 6.36
N GLU A 49 -0.91 0.10 6.19
CA GLU A 49 -1.54 1.27 6.82
C GLU A 49 -2.99 1.48 6.36
N ALA A 50 -3.23 1.32 5.05
CA ALA A 50 -4.57 1.43 4.48
C ALA A 50 -5.51 0.32 5.01
N GLU A 51 -5.02 -0.92 5.07
CA GLU A 51 -5.75 -2.06 5.64
C GLU A 51 -6.10 -1.82 7.11
N LEU A 52 -5.13 -1.39 7.93
CA LEU A 52 -5.34 -1.07 9.33
C LEU A 52 -6.43 0.00 9.50
N LYS A 53 -6.40 1.05 8.68
CA LYS A 53 -7.41 2.12 8.71
C LYS A 53 -8.80 1.60 8.40
N ILE A 54 -8.94 0.70 7.42
CA ILE A 54 -10.22 0.06 7.08
C ILE A 54 -10.73 -0.77 8.26
N VAL A 55 -9.87 -1.58 8.88
CA VAL A 55 -10.22 -2.41 10.04
C VAL A 55 -10.70 -1.54 11.22
N GLN A 56 -10.01 -0.44 11.50
CA GLN A 56 -10.39 0.49 12.56
C GLN A 56 -11.74 1.17 12.28
N LEU A 57 -11.97 1.62 11.04
CA LEU A 57 -13.25 2.23 10.64
C LEU A 57 -14.41 1.24 10.76
N ASN A 58 -14.21 0.00 10.30
CA ASN A 58 -15.22 -1.06 10.43
C ASN A 58 -15.53 -1.38 11.89
N SER A 59 -14.51 -1.41 12.75
CA SER A 59 -14.68 -1.65 14.19
C SER A 59 -15.46 -0.52 14.85
N LYS A 60 -15.13 0.74 14.54
CA LYS A 60 -15.87 1.92 15.03
C LYS A 60 -17.33 1.91 14.57
N PHE A 61 -17.57 1.61 13.30
CA PHE A 61 -18.92 1.52 12.75
C PHE A 61 -19.75 0.42 13.44
N LYS A 62 -19.17 -0.77 13.64
CA LYS A 62 -19.85 -1.86 14.37
C LYS A 62 -20.18 -1.50 15.81
N ASN A 63 -19.31 -0.77 16.51
CA ASN A 63 -19.57 -0.35 17.89
C ASN A 63 -20.71 0.67 17.95
N SER A 64 -20.74 1.65 17.04
CA SER A 64 -21.83 2.62 16.94
C SER A 64 -23.19 1.95 16.69
N LEU A 65 -23.24 0.86 15.91
CA LEU A 65 -24.47 0.09 15.70
C LEU A 65 -24.91 -0.78 16.89
N LYS A 66 -24.02 -1.04 17.85
CA LYS A 66 -24.33 -1.78 19.08
C LYS A 66 -24.89 -0.87 20.16
N GLU A 67 -24.38 0.36 20.26
CA GLU A 67 -24.87 1.37 21.20
C GLU A 67 -26.34 1.75 20.91
N ASP A 68 -26.74 1.81 19.63
CA ASP A 68 -28.14 2.08 19.21
C ASP A 68 -29.12 0.93 19.49
N LYS A 69 -28.64 -0.29 19.72
CA LYS A 69 -29.50 -1.48 19.93
C LYS A 69 -29.68 -1.86 21.40
N SER A 70 -28.97 -1.22 22.31
CA SER A 70 -29.06 -1.48 23.75
C SER A 70 -30.13 -0.66 24.48
N GLU A 71 -30.79 0.29 23.81
CA GLU A 71 -31.82 1.13 24.44
C GLU A 71 -33.26 0.59 24.27
N ASP A 72 -33.50 -0.44 23.45
CA ASP A 72 -34.85 -0.94 23.12
C ASP A 72 -35.25 -2.28 23.79
N GLU A 73 -34.37 -2.94 24.56
CA GLU A 73 -34.65 -4.22 25.24
C GLU A 73 -34.69 -4.11 26.78
N GLU A 74 -35.32 -3.06 27.32
CA GLU A 74 -35.84 -3.05 28.70
C GLU A 74 -37.37 -2.95 28.69
N PHE A 75 -38.05 -4.09 28.47
CA PHE A 75 -39.46 -4.31 28.85
C PHE A 75 -39.70 -5.75 29.30
#